data_AF-A0A3N0YP81-F1
#
_entry.id   AF-A0A3N0YP81-F1
#
_cell.length_a   1.000
_cell.length_b   1.000
_cell.length_c   1.000
_cell.angle_alpha   90.00
_cell.angle_beta   90.00
_cell.angle_gamma   90.00
#
_symmetry.space_group_name_H-M   'P 1'
#
loop_
_entity.id
_entity.type
_entity.pdbx_description
1 polymer ?
#
loop_
_entity_poly.entity_id
_entity_poly.type
_entity_poly.pdbx_seq_one_letter_code
_entity_poly.pdbx_strand_id
1 'polypeptide(L)'
;MTARHSSKTFTTRSVFGSASLGSSGGLVMNGLGSSGVSLSFGGQNYGRSGGYGARISRSLSTSSLTTAVNEVTLSANEKQTMQNLNDRLASYLERVRSLEQANKKLELQIKEFYDNKSPLQSKDLTAYFKTISELRTQIHSRFVENTELRLKLDNTKLAAEDFHLKYETERNMRAVVEADSARLRGVVGEIKLSISDLENQLAGLKEELLYLKKNHEEDLHLLREKQSGSVNVEMDCTARSDLDKELQEMRAQYEMVIDKNRREAERWFQSKAEVLQTKVTTSFTEIKTSQTELTDLKRTFQSLEIELQGVLTMKQNLEQSLGEVGIRYAAQLSQLQLQIDHLQEELQRLNANIQQQASEYQLLLDIKMRLELEIAEYRRLLDGEAQTTVISTSASSITQSSMTKTMTETETVTQTMEIKEEEEYNPHIQRRVKVIVEELVDGKVVSSSVEENIQEIS
;
A
#
# COMPACT_ATOMS: atom_id res chain seq x y z
N MET A 1 -31.98 -27.54 69.34
CA MET A 1 -31.13 -28.68 68.94
C MET A 1 -30.26 -28.25 67.78
N THR A 2 -28.96 -28.45 67.95
CA THR A 2 -27.86 -28.54 66.95
C THR A 2 -27.66 -27.40 65.93
N ALA A 3 -26.60 -26.65 66.20
CA ALA A 3 -25.89 -25.73 65.32
C ALA A 3 -25.37 -26.38 64.02
N ARG A 4 -25.17 -25.55 62.98
CA ARG A 4 -24.10 -25.72 62.00
C ARG A 4 -23.59 -24.36 61.52
N HIS A 5 -22.36 -24.05 61.91
CA HIS A 5 -21.52 -23.01 61.34
C HIS A 5 -21.31 -23.23 59.84
N SER A 6 -21.27 -22.14 59.07
CA SER A 6 -20.56 -22.08 57.79
C SER A 6 -19.91 -20.71 57.65
N SER A 7 -18.69 -20.60 58.18
CA SER A 7 -17.76 -19.53 57.85
C SER A 7 -17.31 -19.69 56.40
N LYS A 8 -17.43 -18.63 55.58
CA LYS A 8 -16.66 -18.51 54.34
C LYS A 8 -15.99 -17.14 54.30
N THR A 9 -14.69 -17.20 54.61
CA THR A 9 -13.65 -16.20 54.46
C THR A 9 -13.51 -15.81 52.99
N PHE A 10 -13.51 -14.50 52.70
CA PHE A 10 -13.16 -13.95 51.40
C PHE A 10 -11.63 -13.90 51.30
N THR A 11 -11.04 -14.74 50.45
CA THR A 11 -9.61 -14.66 50.08
C THR A 11 -9.51 -13.99 48.72
N THR A 12 -9.02 -12.75 48.70
CA THR A 12 -8.54 -12.08 47.49
C THR A 12 -7.22 -12.70 47.07
N ARG A 13 -7.21 -13.41 45.94
CA ARG A 13 -5.96 -13.83 45.29
C ARG A 13 -5.66 -12.87 44.16
N SER A 14 -4.67 -12.01 44.39
CA SER A 14 -3.96 -11.26 43.36
C SER A 14 -3.22 -12.24 42.43
N VAL A 15 -3.27 -11.95 41.13
CA VAL A 15 -2.32 -12.52 40.17
C VAL A 15 -1.68 -11.36 39.42
N PHE A 16 -0.48 -11.04 39.88
CA PHE A 16 0.58 -10.42 39.10
C PHE A 16 1.08 -11.42 38.03
N GLY A 17 1.48 -10.90 36.87
CA GLY A 17 2.22 -11.64 35.84
C GLY A 17 2.24 -10.85 34.54
N SER A 18 3.04 -9.79 34.44
CA SER A 18 4.40 -9.79 33.88
C SER A 18 4.48 -10.30 32.44
N ALA A 19 4.75 -9.36 31.53
CA ALA A 19 5.32 -9.60 30.23
C ALA A 19 6.68 -10.31 30.34
N SER A 20 6.97 -11.23 29.42
CA SER A 20 8.30 -11.31 28.82
C SER A 20 8.29 -12.05 27.48
N LEU A 21 9.22 -11.60 26.64
CA LEU A 21 9.78 -12.22 25.45
C LEU A 21 9.98 -13.74 25.54
N GLY A 22 9.94 -14.39 24.37
CA GLY A 22 10.45 -15.74 24.16
C GLY A 22 10.61 -16.07 22.67
N SER A 23 11.83 -15.91 22.18
CA SER A 23 12.30 -16.29 20.84
C SER A 23 12.52 -17.81 20.71
N SER A 24 12.65 -18.27 19.46
CA SER A 24 13.45 -19.41 18.97
C SER A 24 12.84 -20.82 18.88
N GLY A 25 13.12 -21.46 17.73
CA GLY A 25 12.87 -22.87 17.38
C GLY A 25 12.07 -22.98 16.08
N GLY A 26 12.63 -23.07 14.87
CA GLY A 26 13.81 -23.83 14.48
C GLY A 26 13.42 -25.25 14.08
N LEU A 27 12.99 -25.45 12.82
CA LEU A 27 13.07 -26.75 12.16
C LEU A 27 13.50 -26.57 10.70
N VAL A 28 14.59 -27.25 10.42
CA VAL A 28 15.32 -27.39 9.17
C VAL A 28 14.95 -28.71 8.48
N MET A 29 15.05 -28.68 7.15
CA MET A 29 15.48 -29.76 6.24
C MET A 29 14.50 -30.84 5.77
N ASN A 30 14.19 -30.78 4.47
CA ASN A 30 14.42 -31.79 3.41
C ASN A 30 13.59 -31.33 2.18
N GLY A 31 14.06 -31.20 0.95
CA GLY A 31 15.12 -31.89 0.20
C GLY A 31 14.52 -32.26 -1.17
N LEU A 32 15.33 -32.12 -2.25
CA LEU A 32 15.03 -32.27 -3.69
C LEU A 32 14.43 -31.02 -4.37
N GLY A 33 14.99 -30.47 -5.44
CA GLY A 33 16.18 -30.83 -6.21
C GLY A 33 16.08 -30.28 -7.64
N SER A 34 17.22 -29.77 -8.15
CA SER A 34 17.62 -29.67 -9.57
C SER A 34 16.78 -28.75 -10.48
N SER A 35 17.30 -27.90 -11.36
CA SER A 35 18.63 -27.84 -11.95
C SER A 35 18.80 -26.46 -12.58
N GLY A 36 19.87 -25.74 -12.21
CA GLY A 36 20.37 -24.61 -12.97
C GLY A 36 21.43 -25.09 -13.95
N VAL A 37 21.32 -24.70 -15.22
CA VAL A 37 22.41 -24.86 -16.18
C VAL A 37 22.56 -23.55 -16.97
N SER A 38 23.60 -22.82 -16.61
CA SER A 38 24.26 -21.82 -17.45
C SER A 38 25.09 -22.53 -18.52
N LEU A 39 24.92 -22.19 -19.80
CA LEU A 39 25.85 -22.59 -20.86
C LEU A 39 26.57 -21.38 -21.42
N SER A 40 27.84 -21.30 -21.03
CA SER A 40 28.92 -20.68 -21.80
C SER A 40 29.00 -21.32 -23.19
N PHE A 41 29.19 -20.52 -24.23
CA PHE A 41 29.71 -21.00 -25.51
C PHE A 41 31.16 -20.52 -25.65
N GLY A 42 32.07 -21.34 -25.12
CA GLY A 42 33.49 -21.31 -25.46
C GLY A 42 33.71 -22.09 -26.76
N GLY A 43 34.60 -21.57 -27.60
CA GLY A 43 34.97 -22.21 -28.84
C GLY A 43 35.73 -23.52 -28.65
N GLN A 44 35.73 -24.35 -29.69
CA GLN A 44 36.74 -25.38 -29.87
C GLN A 44 37.09 -25.51 -31.36
N ASN A 45 38.38 -25.31 -31.62
CA ASN A 45 39.10 -25.84 -32.76
C ASN A 45 39.03 -27.37 -32.79
N TYR A 46 38.97 -27.96 -33.99
CA TYR A 46 39.67 -29.15 -34.52
C TYR A 46 39.07 -29.36 -35.93
N GLY A 47 39.78 -29.57 -37.04
CA GLY A 47 41.17 -29.92 -37.26
C GLY A 47 41.54 -29.82 -38.75
N ARG A 48 42.85 -29.66 -38.98
CA ARG A 48 43.70 -30.12 -40.11
C ARG A 48 43.02 -30.49 -41.43
N SER A 49 43.47 -29.87 -42.52
CA SER A 49 44.23 -30.57 -43.59
C SER A 49 44.68 -29.61 -44.72
N GLY A 50 45.97 -29.65 -45.09
CA GLY A 50 46.54 -29.28 -46.40
C GLY A 50 46.56 -27.78 -46.77
N GLY A 51 47.68 -27.07 -46.91
CA GLY A 51 49.07 -27.50 -47.04
C GLY A 51 49.53 -27.72 -48.49
N TYR A 52 49.27 -26.79 -49.43
CA TYR A 52 50.02 -26.59 -50.69
C TYR A 52 49.74 -25.15 -51.17
N GLY A 53 50.68 -24.25 -51.46
CA GLY A 53 52.07 -24.43 -51.85
C GLY A 53 52.20 -24.51 -53.37
N ALA A 54 51.92 -23.44 -54.11
CA ALA A 54 52.33 -23.32 -55.51
C ALA A 54 52.68 -21.87 -55.86
N ARG A 55 53.98 -21.61 -55.82
CA ARG A 55 54.66 -20.44 -56.39
C ARG A 55 55.33 -20.90 -57.69
N ILE A 56 55.31 -20.03 -58.70
CA ILE A 56 56.28 -19.89 -59.81
C ILE A 56 56.44 -21.08 -60.79
N SER A 57 56.26 -20.78 -62.08
CA SER A 57 57.12 -21.12 -63.24
C SER A 57 56.55 -20.30 -64.41
N ARG A 58 57.18 -19.31 -65.09
CA ARG A 58 58.56 -19.10 -65.56
C ARG A 58 59.15 -20.36 -66.18
N SER A 59 58.84 -20.60 -67.46
CA SER A 59 59.76 -21.29 -68.38
C SER A 59 60.41 -20.26 -69.29
N LEU A 60 61.64 -19.91 -68.91
CA LEU A 60 62.67 -19.38 -69.78
C LEU A 60 63.23 -20.59 -70.55
N SER A 61 63.02 -20.63 -71.86
CA SER A 61 63.77 -21.52 -72.75
C SER A 61 64.63 -20.66 -73.66
N THR A 62 65.88 -20.51 -73.23
CA THR A 62 67.01 -20.07 -74.02
C THR A 62 67.44 -21.19 -74.97
N SER A 63 67.32 -20.97 -76.27
CA SER A 63 68.17 -21.64 -77.26
C SER A 63 68.68 -20.59 -78.26
N SER A 64 69.91 -20.18 -78.00
CA SER A 64 70.75 -19.41 -78.90
C SER A 64 71.18 -20.29 -80.07
N LEU A 65 70.91 -19.91 -81.33
CA LEU A 65 71.73 -20.31 -82.48
C LEU A 65 71.44 -19.40 -83.70
N THR A 66 72.29 -18.39 -83.84
CA THR A 66 72.99 -17.97 -85.07
C THR A 66 72.22 -17.88 -86.40
N THR A 67 72.19 -16.65 -86.92
CA THR A 67 72.45 -16.25 -88.32
C THR A 67 71.72 -16.94 -89.48
N ALA A 68 70.97 -16.07 -90.14
CA ALA A 68 71.08 -15.78 -91.57
C ALA A 68 70.18 -16.56 -92.53
N VAL A 69 69.52 -15.75 -93.36
CA VAL A 69 68.98 -16.03 -94.69
C VAL A 69 67.80 -17.00 -94.75
N ASN A 70 66.59 -16.47 -94.96
CA ASN A 70 65.81 -16.75 -96.19
C ASN A 70 64.38 -16.20 -96.08
N GLU A 71 64.10 -15.26 -96.98
CA GLU A 71 62.92 -14.42 -97.18
C GLU A 71 61.72 -15.22 -97.75
N VAL A 72 61.32 -16.32 -97.08
CA VAL A 72 60.19 -17.20 -97.50
C VAL A 72 59.28 -17.62 -96.33
N THR A 73 59.40 -17.01 -95.14
CA THR A 73 58.72 -17.43 -93.90
C THR A 73 57.59 -16.50 -93.41
N LEU A 74 57.23 -15.46 -94.16
CA LEU A 74 56.21 -14.49 -93.73
C LEU A 74 54.75 -15.00 -93.86
N SER A 75 54.42 -15.86 -94.83
CA SER A 75 53.02 -16.34 -94.98
C SER A 75 52.64 -17.54 -94.10
N ALA A 76 53.63 -18.34 -93.67
CA ALA A 76 53.40 -19.47 -92.76
C ALA A 76 53.14 -19.00 -91.31
N ASN A 77 53.80 -17.92 -90.90
CA ASN A 77 53.64 -17.31 -89.58
C ASN A 77 52.25 -16.66 -89.42
N GLU A 78 51.78 -15.95 -90.44
CA GLU A 78 50.44 -15.32 -90.43
C GLU A 78 49.32 -16.37 -90.26
N LYS A 79 49.40 -17.49 -91.00
CA LYS A 79 48.42 -18.58 -90.88
C LYS A 79 48.44 -19.25 -89.50
N GLN A 80 49.62 -19.43 -88.90
CA GLN A 80 49.75 -20.00 -87.56
C GLN A 80 49.29 -19.03 -86.47
N THR A 81 49.47 -17.72 -86.64
CA THR A 81 48.90 -16.71 -85.74
C THR A 81 47.38 -16.63 -85.84
N MET A 82 46.81 -16.72 -87.05
CA MET A 82 45.36 -16.81 -87.27
C MET A 82 44.76 -18.10 -86.71
N GLN A 83 45.48 -19.20 -86.76
CA GLN A 83 45.05 -20.46 -86.15
C GLN A 83 45.05 -20.37 -84.62
N ASN A 84 46.09 -19.80 -83.99
CA ASN A 84 46.09 -19.55 -82.55
C ASN A 84 44.98 -18.60 -82.10
N LEU A 85 44.65 -17.58 -82.90
CA LEU A 85 43.53 -16.68 -82.65
C LEU A 85 42.19 -17.41 -82.75
N ASN A 86 42.01 -18.26 -83.76
CA ASN A 86 40.82 -19.09 -83.91
C ASN A 86 40.69 -20.13 -82.79
N ASP A 87 41.77 -20.77 -82.37
CA ASP A 87 41.77 -21.71 -81.24
C ASP A 87 41.44 -20.99 -79.92
N ARG A 88 41.93 -19.76 -79.75
CA ARG A 88 41.58 -18.90 -78.61
C ARG A 88 40.11 -18.45 -78.67
N LEU A 89 39.59 -18.13 -79.84
CA LEU A 89 38.18 -17.78 -80.04
C LEU A 89 37.28 -18.99 -79.80
N ALA A 90 37.68 -20.19 -80.25
CA ALA A 90 36.98 -21.44 -79.95
C ALA A 90 36.96 -21.70 -78.43
N SER A 91 38.09 -21.54 -77.74
CA SER A 91 38.16 -21.67 -76.28
C SER A 91 37.31 -20.62 -75.55
N TYR A 92 37.19 -19.41 -76.10
CA TYR A 92 36.35 -18.36 -75.55
C TYR A 92 34.86 -18.68 -75.76
N LEU A 93 34.46 -19.14 -76.95
CA LEU A 93 33.09 -19.56 -77.23
C LEU A 93 32.67 -20.76 -76.37
N GLU A 94 33.57 -21.72 -76.15
CA GLU A 94 33.32 -22.85 -75.27
C GLU A 94 33.17 -22.40 -73.81
N ARG A 95 33.98 -21.44 -73.36
CA ARG A 95 33.85 -20.84 -72.03
C ARG A 95 32.55 -20.05 -71.89
N VAL A 96 32.14 -19.27 -72.89
CA VAL A 96 30.86 -18.55 -72.89
C VAL A 96 29.69 -19.54 -72.79
N ARG A 97 29.68 -20.61 -73.59
CA ARG A 97 28.64 -21.66 -73.50
C ARG A 97 28.59 -22.32 -72.12
N SER A 98 29.75 -22.61 -71.52
CA SER A 98 29.81 -23.18 -70.17
C SER A 98 29.26 -22.23 -69.10
N LEU A 99 29.51 -20.93 -69.25
CA LEU A 99 29.00 -19.89 -68.33
C LEU A 99 27.50 -19.66 -68.54
N GLU A 100 27.01 -19.66 -69.77
CA GLU A 100 25.57 -19.59 -70.08
C GLU A 100 24.82 -20.79 -69.48
N GLN A 101 25.38 -21.99 -69.59
CA GLN A 101 24.79 -23.19 -68.99
C GLN A 101 24.80 -23.13 -67.46
N ALA A 102 25.89 -22.62 -66.85
CA ALA A 102 25.97 -22.42 -65.41
C ALA A 102 24.97 -21.36 -64.92
N ASN A 103 24.83 -20.23 -65.63
CA ASN A 103 23.85 -19.20 -65.31
C ASN A 103 22.43 -19.72 -65.41
N LYS A 104 22.08 -20.45 -66.47
CA LYS A 104 20.76 -21.06 -66.62
C LYS A 104 20.45 -22.04 -65.48
N LYS A 105 21.46 -22.79 -65.02
CA LYS A 105 21.31 -23.67 -63.85
C LYS A 105 21.07 -22.88 -62.57
N LEU A 106 21.81 -21.79 -62.35
CA LEU A 106 21.62 -20.92 -61.19
C LEU A 106 20.24 -20.24 -61.21
N GLU A 107 19.76 -19.79 -62.36
CA GLU A 107 18.40 -19.23 -62.51
C GLU A 107 17.31 -20.22 -62.14
N LEU A 108 17.45 -21.49 -62.56
CA LEU A 108 16.52 -22.54 -62.16
C LEU A 108 16.57 -22.81 -60.66
N GLN A 109 17.77 -22.86 -60.07
CA GLN A 109 17.92 -23.04 -58.62
C GLN A 109 17.33 -21.86 -57.82
N ILE A 110 17.44 -20.63 -58.34
CA ILE A 110 16.82 -19.44 -57.73
C ILE A 110 15.30 -19.54 -57.81
N LYS A 111 14.74 -19.92 -58.96
CA LYS A 111 13.28 -20.12 -59.10
C LYS A 111 12.77 -21.20 -58.16
N GLU A 112 13.40 -22.37 -58.15
CA GLU A 112 13.07 -23.45 -57.22
C GLU A 112 13.22 -23.01 -55.76
N PHE A 113 14.22 -22.18 -55.43
CA PHE A 113 14.37 -21.63 -54.10
C PHE A 113 13.21 -20.71 -53.73
N TYR A 114 12.76 -19.82 -54.62
CA TYR A 114 11.60 -18.95 -54.35
C TYR A 114 10.28 -19.72 -54.29
N ASP A 115 10.11 -20.75 -55.12
CA ASP A 115 8.90 -21.60 -55.09
C ASP A 115 8.85 -22.44 -53.80
N ASN A 116 9.97 -23.06 -53.41
CA ASN A 116 10.07 -23.83 -52.17
C ASN A 116 10.08 -22.93 -50.92
N LYS A 117 10.54 -21.69 -51.06
CA LYS A 117 10.56 -20.65 -50.03
C LYS A 117 9.44 -19.64 -50.27
N SER A 118 8.31 -20.11 -50.77
CA SER A 118 7.01 -19.51 -50.53
C SER A 118 6.35 -20.26 -49.34
N PRO A 119 6.85 -20.20 -48.09
CA PRO A 119 6.19 -20.82 -46.96
C PRO A 119 5.21 -19.81 -46.34
N LEU A 120 4.42 -19.16 -47.20
CA LEU A 120 3.41 -18.18 -46.81
C LEU A 120 2.11 -18.38 -47.58
N GLN A 121 1.85 -19.61 -48.05
CA GLN A 121 0.47 -20.07 -48.08
C GLN A 121 0.04 -20.14 -46.61
N SER A 122 -0.70 -19.10 -46.21
CA SER A 122 -1.18 -18.81 -44.86
C SER A 122 -1.41 -20.08 -44.05
N LYS A 123 -0.57 -20.33 -43.03
CA LYS A 123 -1.00 -21.20 -41.94
C LYS A 123 -2.31 -20.60 -41.43
N ASP A 124 -3.40 -21.35 -41.43
CA ASP A 124 -4.72 -20.83 -41.03
C ASP A 124 -4.71 -20.46 -39.53
N LEU A 125 -4.26 -19.23 -39.22
CA LEU A 125 -4.18 -18.69 -37.85
C LEU A 125 -5.55 -18.34 -37.28
N THR A 126 -6.60 -18.39 -38.11
CA THR A 126 -8.00 -18.10 -37.74
C THR A 126 -8.47 -18.94 -36.55
N ALA A 127 -8.05 -20.20 -36.44
CA ALA A 127 -8.39 -21.05 -35.30
C ALA A 127 -7.78 -20.52 -33.99
N TYR A 128 -6.52 -20.09 -34.02
CA TYR A 128 -5.85 -19.50 -32.85
C TYR A 128 -6.50 -18.17 -32.44
N PHE A 129 -6.81 -17.30 -33.40
CA PHE A 129 -7.52 -16.04 -33.10
C PHE A 129 -8.89 -16.28 -32.47
N LYS A 130 -9.64 -17.31 -32.91
CA LYS A 130 -10.91 -17.70 -32.29
C LYS A 130 -10.71 -18.12 -30.83
N THR A 131 -9.72 -18.97 -30.54
CA THR A 131 -9.42 -19.40 -29.16
C THR A 131 -8.97 -18.23 -28.28
N ILE A 132 -8.15 -17.31 -28.79
CA ILE A 132 -7.71 -16.12 -28.06
C ILE A 132 -8.89 -15.20 -27.74
N SER A 133 -9.79 -14.99 -28.70
CA SER A 133 -11.00 -14.19 -28.51
C SER A 133 -11.92 -14.80 -27.44
N GLU A 134 -12.09 -16.13 -27.47
CA GLU A 134 -12.88 -16.85 -26.47
C GLU A 134 -12.26 -16.74 -25.07
N LEU A 135 -10.94 -16.93 -24.94
CA LEU A 135 -10.23 -16.75 -23.67
C LEU A 135 -10.34 -15.31 -23.14
N ARG A 136 -10.19 -14.30 -24.01
CA ARG A 136 -10.37 -12.89 -23.63
C ARG A 136 -11.78 -12.63 -23.11
N THR A 137 -12.80 -13.22 -23.75
CA THR A 137 -14.20 -13.10 -23.33
C THR A 137 -14.43 -13.79 -21.98
N GLN A 138 -13.85 -14.98 -21.77
CA GLN A 138 -13.92 -15.67 -20.49
C GLN A 138 -13.24 -14.88 -19.36
N ILE A 139 -12.04 -14.33 -19.61
CA ILE A 139 -11.34 -13.47 -18.64
C ILE A 139 -12.21 -12.27 -18.27
N HIS A 140 -12.82 -11.60 -19.26
CA HIS A 140 -13.68 -10.47 -19.00
C HIS A 140 -14.94 -10.86 -18.19
N SER A 141 -15.60 -11.97 -18.54
CA SER A 141 -16.74 -12.49 -17.77
C SER A 141 -16.35 -12.77 -16.32
N ARG A 142 -15.21 -13.44 -16.10
CA ARG A 142 -14.69 -13.74 -14.75
C ARG A 142 -14.31 -12.48 -14.00
N PHE A 143 -13.75 -11.48 -14.66
CA PHE A 143 -13.44 -10.20 -14.05
C PHE A 143 -14.72 -9.49 -13.57
N VAL A 144 -15.75 -9.43 -14.41
CA VAL A 144 -17.06 -8.86 -14.03
C VAL A 144 -17.67 -9.63 -12.86
N GLU A 145 -17.72 -10.96 -12.92
CA GLU A 145 -18.17 -11.81 -11.81
C GLU A 145 -17.37 -11.54 -10.52
N ASN A 146 -16.06 -11.40 -10.61
CA ASN A 146 -15.21 -11.10 -9.45
C ASN A 146 -15.53 -9.73 -8.84
N THR A 147 -15.72 -8.70 -9.68
CA THR A 147 -16.12 -7.38 -9.20
C THR A 147 -17.50 -7.39 -8.55
N GLU A 148 -18.46 -8.12 -9.11
CA GLU A 148 -19.80 -8.27 -8.53
C GLU A 148 -19.74 -8.99 -7.18
N LEU A 149 -18.96 -10.07 -7.08
CA LEU A 149 -18.74 -10.77 -5.81
C LEU A 149 -18.06 -9.89 -4.77
N ARG A 150 -17.09 -9.06 -5.18
CA ARG A 150 -16.43 -8.10 -4.29
C ARG A 150 -17.42 -7.07 -3.76
N LEU A 151 -18.28 -6.52 -4.60
CA LEU A 151 -19.33 -5.59 -4.17
C LEU A 151 -20.33 -6.25 -3.21
N LYS A 152 -20.74 -7.49 -3.47
CA LYS A 152 -21.61 -8.25 -2.55
C LYS A 152 -20.91 -8.50 -1.21
N LEU A 153 -19.62 -8.84 -1.23
CA LEU A 153 -18.81 -9.03 -0.04
C LEU A 153 -18.70 -7.73 0.77
N ASP A 154 -18.45 -6.60 0.12
CA ASP A 154 -18.39 -5.30 0.80
C ASP A 154 -19.76 -4.90 1.34
N ASN A 155 -20.85 -5.13 0.60
CA ASN A 155 -22.21 -4.89 1.08
C ASN A 155 -22.58 -5.75 2.30
N THR A 156 -22.26 -7.05 2.28
CA THR A 156 -22.50 -7.95 3.42
C THR A 156 -21.64 -7.59 4.63
N LYS A 157 -20.41 -7.12 4.44
CA LYS A 157 -19.58 -6.59 5.52
C LYS A 157 -20.19 -5.34 6.14
N LEU A 158 -20.58 -4.37 5.33
CA LEU A 158 -21.23 -3.15 5.81
C LEU A 158 -22.53 -3.47 6.57
N ALA A 159 -23.34 -4.40 6.06
CA ALA A 159 -24.54 -4.86 6.76
C ALA A 159 -24.23 -5.54 8.10
N ALA A 160 -23.15 -6.34 8.17
CA ALA A 160 -22.71 -6.96 9.41
C ALA A 160 -22.20 -5.93 10.43
N GLU A 161 -21.45 -4.93 9.98
CA GLU A 161 -20.98 -3.81 10.80
C GLU A 161 -22.16 -2.97 11.33
N ASP A 162 -23.16 -2.69 10.49
CA ASP A 162 -24.40 -2.01 10.89
C ASP A 162 -25.16 -2.79 11.97
N PHE A 163 -25.29 -4.11 11.83
CA PHE A 163 -25.91 -4.95 12.86
C PHE A 163 -25.07 -5.01 14.14
N HIS A 164 -23.75 -5.03 14.02
CA HIS A 164 -22.86 -4.97 15.17
C HIS A 164 -23.04 -3.67 15.96
N LEU A 165 -23.03 -2.52 15.27
CA LEU A 165 -23.24 -1.21 15.89
C LEU A 165 -24.63 -1.11 16.54
N LYS A 166 -25.67 -1.60 15.85
CA LYS A 166 -27.03 -1.66 16.42
C LYS A 166 -27.08 -2.57 17.67
N TYR A 167 -26.38 -3.69 17.65
CA TYR A 167 -26.29 -4.57 18.80
C TYR A 167 -25.57 -3.92 19.98
N GLU A 168 -24.44 -3.24 19.73
CA GLU A 168 -23.70 -2.55 20.79
C GLU A 168 -24.50 -1.40 21.41
N THR A 169 -25.15 -0.58 20.58
CA THR A 169 -25.99 0.52 21.06
C THR A 169 -27.17 -0.02 21.90
N GLU A 170 -27.88 -1.03 21.42
CA GLU A 170 -28.97 -1.67 22.16
C GLU A 170 -28.48 -2.36 23.46
N ARG A 171 -27.33 -3.03 23.43
CA ARG A 171 -26.70 -3.63 24.60
C ARG A 171 -26.37 -2.57 25.66
N ASN A 172 -25.82 -1.43 25.24
CA ASN A 172 -25.50 -0.32 26.14
C ASN A 172 -26.78 0.30 26.72
N MET A 173 -27.82 0.51 25.91
CA MET A 173 -29.12 0.98 26.38
C MET A 173 -29.74 0.01 27.41
N ARG A 174 -29.68 -1.30 27.17
CA ARG A 174 -30.13 -2.32 28.13
C ARG A 174 -29.36 -2.26 29.43
N ALA A 175 -28.03 -2.14 29.38
CA ALA A 175 -27.21 -2.02 30.58
C ALA A 175 -27.59 -0.80 31.43
N VAL A 176 -27.88 0.35 30.79
CA VAL A 176 -28.36 1.56 31.49
C VAL A 176 -29.73 1.32 32.13
N VAL A 177 -30.68 0.72 31.40
CA VAL A 177 -32.02 0.41 31.92
C VAL A 177 -31.95 -0.61 33.06
N GLU A 178 -31.08 -1.62 32.97
CA GLU A 178 -30.86 -2.61 34.03
C GLU A 178 -30.26 -1.96 35.28
N ALA A 179 -29.28 -1.05 35.11
CA ALA A 179 -28.72 -0.28 36.21
C ALA A 179 -29.76 0.61 36.90
N ASP A 180 -30.60 1.30 36.13
CA ASP A 180 -31.71 2.09 36.67
C ASP A 180 -32.76 1.23 37.38
N SER A 181 -33.10 0.05 36.83
CA SER A 181 -34.00 -0.91 37.48
C SER A 181 -33.42 -1.40 38.81
N ALA A 182 -32.13 -1.73 38.86
CA ALA A 182 -31.44 -2.12 40.08
C ALA A 182 -31.43 -0.98 41.11
N ARG A 183 -31.16 0.26 40.70
CA ARG A 183 -31.23 1.46 41.56
C ARG A 183 -32.62 1.64 42.14
N LEU A 184 -33.67 1.57 41.32
CA LEU A 184 -35.06 1.69 41.77
C LEU A 184 -35.44 0.58 42.76
N ARG A 185 -34.98 -0.65 42.56
CA ARG A 185 -35.15 -1.74 43.54
C ARG A 185 -34.45 -1.43 44.86
N GLY A 186 -33.26 -0.83 44.82
CA GLY A 186 -32.55 -0.34 46.01
C GLY A 186 -33.37 0.69 46.78
N VAL A 187 -33.86 1.74 46.10
CA VAL A 187 -34.71 2.78 46.70
C VAL A 187 -35.99 2.19 47.30
N VAL A 188 -36.63 1.21 46.63
CA VAL A 188 -37.77 0.49 47.21
C VAL A 188 -37.39 -0.26 48.48
N GLY A 189 -36.20 -0.87 48.53
CA GLY A 189 -35.67 -1.50 49.73
C GLY A 189 -35.47 -0.51 50.88
N GLU A 190 -34.89 0.65 50.59
CA GLU A 190 -34.70 1.75 51.55
C GLU A 190 -36.04 2.27 52.09
N ILE A 191 -37.03 2.49 51.21
CA ILE A 191 -38.37 2.91 51.61
C ILE A 191 -39.02 1.84 52.50
N LYS A 192 -38.91 0.55 52.16
CA LYS A 192 -39.45 -0.53 53.00
C LYS A 192 -38.80 -0.57 54.38
N LEU A 193 -37.49 -0.35 54.46
CA LEU A 193 -36.78 -0.26 55.73
C LEU A 193 -37.28 0.94 56.55
N SER A 194 -37.45 2.11 55.92
CA SER A 194 -38.00 3.29 56.59
C SER A 194 -39.45 3.08 57.08
N ILE A 195 -40.28 2.35 56.33
CA ILE A 195 -41.63 1.97 56.76
C ILE A 195 -41.55 1.07 57.99
N SER A 196 -40.71 0.03 57.96
CA SER A 196 -40.52 -0.85 59.11
C SER A 196 -40.00 -0.10 60.35
N ASP A 197 -39.09 0.86 60.17
CA ASP A 197 -38.59 1.69 61.27
C ASP A 197 -39.70 2.56 61.87
N LEU A 198 -40.53 3.18 61.04
CA LEU A 198 -41.69 3.96 61.48
C LEU A 198 -42.77 3.09 62.15
N GLU A 199 -43.00 1.88 61.64
CA GLU A 199 -43.89 0.89 62.25
C GLU A 199 -43.40 0.46 63.63
N ASN A 200 -42.09 0.25 63.79
CA ASN A 200 -41.46 -0.07 65.08
C ASN A 200 -41.58 1.10 66.07
N GLN A 201 -41.33 2.34 65.62
CA GLN A 201 -41.54 3.54 66.45
C GLN A 201 -43.00 3.68 66.88
N LEU A 202 -43.94 3.44 65.97
CA LEU A 202 -45.37 3.49 66.25
C LEU A 202 -45.80 2.39 67.23
N ALA A 203 -45.25 1.18 67.09
CA ALA A 203 -45.47 0.09 68.04
C ALA A 203 -44.92 0.44 69.43
N GLY A 204 -43.71 0.99 69.50
CA GLY A 204 -43.11 1.47 70.75
C GLY A 204 -43.94 2.56 71.43
N LEU A 205 -44.37 3.58 70.70
CA LEU A 205 -45.24 4.63 71.22
C LEU A 205 -46.60 4.10 71.71
N LYS A 206 -47.16 3.07 71.04
CA LYS A 206 -48.38 2.41 71.51
C LYS A 206 -48.14 1.65 72.82
N GLU A 207 -47.01 0.98 72.96
CA GLU A 207 -46.63 0.29 74.18
C GLU A 207 -46.41 1.28 75.34
N GLU A 208 -45.72 2.39 75.10
CA GLU A 208 -45.57 3.48 76.07
C GLU A 208 -46.93 4.06 76.51
N LEU A 209 -47.86 4.27 75.58
CA LEU A 209 -49.20 4.75 75.89
C LEU A 209 -49.97 3.74 76.75
N LEU A 210 -49.89 2.45 76.43
CA LEU A 210 -50.49 1.38 77.24
C LEU A 210 -49.87 1.32 78.63
N TYR A 211 -48.55 1.42 78.72
CA TYR A 211 -47.82 1.45 79.98
C TYR A 211 -48.26 2.64 80.85
N LEU A 212 -48.35 3.84 80.26
CA LEU A 212 -48.77 5.05 80.95
C LEU A 212 -50.22 4.97 81.43
N LYS A 213 -51.14 4.40 80.62
CA LYS A 213 -52.52 4.14 81.03
C LYS A 213 -52.60 3.16 82.20
N LYS A 214 -51.83 2.07 82.14
CA LYS A 214 -51.78 1.08 83.21
C LYS A 214 -51.22 1.68 84.51
N ASN A 215 -50.11 2.42 84.43
CA ASN A 215 -49.57 3.16 85.59
C ASN A 215 -50.60 4.13 86.16
N HIS A 216 -51.30 4.89 85.31
CA HIS A 216 -52.34 5.80 85.79
C HIS A 216 -53.50 5.06 86.48
N GLU A 217 -53.91 3.91 85.96
CA GLU A 217 -54.94 3.07 86.58
C GLU A 217 -54.48 2.50 87.94
N GLU A 218 -53.24 2.03 88.03
CA GLU A 218 -52.61 1.59 89.27
C GLU A 218 -52.48 2.74 90.28
N ASP A 219 -52.05 3.92 89.86
CA ASP A 219 -51.98 5.12 90.70
C ASP A 219 -53.37 5.54 91.20
N LEU A 220 -54.39 5.52 90.35
CA LEU A 220 -55.77 5.79 90.74
C LEU A 220 -56.30 4.73 91.71
N HIS A 221 -55.93 3.46 91.54
CA HIS A 221 -56.26 2.39 92.47
C HIS A 221 -55.61 2.65 93.84
N LEU A 222 -54.32 2.98 93.86
CA LEU A 222 -53.59 3.34 95.08
C LEU A 222 -54.16 4.61 95.74
N LEU A 223 -54.55 5.62 94.96
CA LEU A 223 -55.20 6.83 95.48
C LEU A 223 -56.60 6.52 96.03
N ARG A 224 -57.39 5.66 95.37
CA ARG A 224 -58.68 5.19 95.89
C ARG A 224 -58.54 4.35 97.15
N GLU A 225 -57.52 3.51 97.22
CA GLU A 225 -57.17 2.73 98.42
C GLU A 225 -56.76 3.67 99.56
N LYS A 226 -55.94 4.70 99.26
CA LYS A 226 -55.61 5.78 100.20
C LYS A 226 -56.82 6.65 100.59
N GLN A 227 -57.83 6.79 99.73
CA GLN A 227 -59.04 7.57 99.99
C GLN A 227 -60.15 6.75 100.69
N SER A 228 -60.16 5.42 100.54
CA SER A 228 -61.09 4.49 101.20
C SER A 228 -60.54 3.94 102.52
N GLY A 229 -59.27 4.20 102.83
CA GLY A 229 -58.71 4.01 104.16
C GLY A 229 -59.19 5.13 105.08
N SER A 230 -60.10 4.81 106.00
CA SER A 230 -60.12 5.48 107.30
C SER A 230 -58.68 5.49 107.82
N VAL A 231 -58.07 6.67 107.88
CA VAL A 231 -56.79 6.90 108.55
C VAL A 231 -57.01 6.68 110.04
N ASN A 232 -56.91 5.42 110.46
CA ASN A 232 -56.57 5.10 111.84
C ASN A 232 -55.04 5.20 111.94
N VAL A 233 -54.57 6.33 112.47
CA VAL A 233 -53.19 6.48 112.92
C VAL A 233 -53.06 5.66 114.20
N GLU A 234 -52.73 4.39 114.07
CA GLU A 234 -52.09 3.68 115.16
C GLU A 234 -50.59 3.88 115.02
N MET A 235 -50.07 4.77 115.86
CA MET A 235 -48.64 4.87 116.15
C MET A 235 -48.20 3.56 116.79
N ASP A 236 -47.72 2.63 115.98
CA ASP A 236 -46.92 1.53 116.48
C ASP A 236 -45.47 2.01 116.63
N CYS A 237 -45.18 2.64 117.78
CA CYS A 237 -43.82 2.92 118.21
C CYS A 237 -43.19 1.63 118.76
N THR A 238 -42.91 0.67 117.89
CA THR A 238 -42.25 -0.59 118.26
C THR A 238 -41.02 -0.88 117.40
N ALA A 239 -40.07 0.04 117.48
CA ALA A 239 -38.70 -0.24 117.88
C ALA A 239 -37.95 1.07 117.76
N ARG A 240 -37.04 1.34 118.69
CA ARG A 240 -35.94 2.25 118.43
C ARG A 240 -35.11 1.61 117.31
N SER A 241 -35.51 1.76 116.04
CA SER A 241 -34.56 1.62 114.94
C SER A 241 -33.50 2.69 115.25
N ASP A 242 -32.25 2.27 115.29
CA ASP A 242 -31.17 3.21 115.50
C ASP A 242 -31.31 4.25 114.38
N LEU A 243 -31.80 5.45 114.72
CA LEU A 243 -31.94 6.55 113.77
C LEU A 243 -30.62 6.76 113.03
N ASP A 244 -29.52 6.46 113.71
CA ASP A 244 -28.16 6.41 113.17
C ASP A 244 -28.00 5.38 112.03
N LYS A 245 -28.52 4.16 112.14
CA LYS A 245 -28.52 3.16 111.05
C LYS A 245 -29.36 3.61 109.86
N GLU A 246 -30.53 4.20 110.11
CA GLU A 246 -31.44 4.64 109.04
C GLU A 246 -30.90 5.90 108.33
N LEU A 247 -30.28 6.82 109.07
CA LEU A 247 -29.56 7.97 108.52
C LEU A 247 -28.31 7.53 107.74
N GLN A 248 -27.64 6.46 108.18
CA GLN A 248 -26.47 5.89 107.53
C GLN A 248 -26.85 5.10 106.28
N GLU A 249 -27.99 4.41 106.27
CA GLU A 249 -28.58 3.78 105.09
C GLU A 249 -29.03 4.81 104.06
N MET A 250 -29.68 5.90 104.50
CA MET A 250 -29.99 7.06 103.64
C MET A 250 -28.72 7.69 103.04
N ARG A 251 -27.66 7.89 103.83
CA ARG A 251 -26.36 8.35 103.31
C ARG A 251 -25.77 7.37 102.30
N ALA A 252 -25.79 6.07 102.58
CA ALA A 252 -25.29 5.05 101.67
C ALA A 252 -26.08 5.01 100.35
N GLN A 253 -27.41 5.21 100.39
CA GLN A 253 -28.23 5.34 99.19
C GLN A 253 -27.89 6.60 98.38
N TYR A 254 -27.73 7.75 99.04
CA TYR A 254 -27.30 8.97 98.34
C TYR A 254 -25.91 8.84 97.75
N GLU A 255 -24.96 8.24 98.47
CA GLU A 255 -23.60 8.00 97.99
C GLU A 255 -23.61 7.04 96.79
N MET A 256 -24.43 5.98 96.83
CA MET A 256 -24.63 5.07 95.70
C MET A 256 -25.25 5.77 94.48
N VAL A 257 -26.23 6.65 94.69
CA VAL A 257 -26.85 7.43 93.60
C VAL A 257 -25.86 8.43 93.00
N ILE A 258 -25.06 9.11 93.83
CA ILE A 258 -24.01 10.03 93.38
C ILE A 258 -22.95 9.28 92.57
N ASP A 259 -22.49 8.12 93.05
CA ASP A 259 -21.51 7.29 92.34
C ASP A 259 -22.07 6.70 91.05
N LYS A 260 -23.35 6.31 91.04
CA LYS A 260 -24.04 5.84 89.84
C LYS A 260 -24.14 6.97 88.81
N ASN A 261 -24.55 8.16 89.24
CA ASN A 261 -24.66 9.35 88.39
C ASN A 261 -23.29 9.77 87.83
N ARG A 262 -22.23 9.73 88.66
CA ARG A 262 -20.85 9.97 88.21
C ARG A 262 -20.41 8.98 87.13
N ARG A 263 -20.64 7.68 87.35
CA ARG A 263 -20.31 6.62 86.37
C ARG A 263 -21.13 6.75 85.09
N GLU A 264 -22.40 7.13 85.18
CA GLU A 264 -23.26 7.35 84.02
C GLU A 264 -22.83 8.59 83.23
N ALA A 265 -22.46 9.68 83.89
CA ALA A 265 -21.88 10.86 83.26
C ALA A 265 -20.55 10.54 82.57
N GLU A 266 -19.63 9.83 83.24
CA GLU A 266 -18.36 9.39 82.66
C GLU A 266 -18.57 8.51 81.42
N ARG A 267 -19.48 7.52 81.49
CA ARG A 267 -19.83 6.68 80.32
C ARG A 267 -20.47 7.49 79.20
N TRP A 268 -21.34 8.44 79.53
CA TRP A 268 -21.98 9.32 78.55
C TRP A 268 -20.95 10.19 77.82
N PHE A 269 -20.00 10.79 78.56
CA PHE A 269 -18.89 11.54 77.98
C PHE A 269 -17.97 10.66 77.14
N GLN A 270 -17.62 9.46 77.61
CA GLN A 270 -16.80 8.52 76.86
C GLN A 270 -17.49 8.09 75.56
N SER A 271 -18.78 7.75 75.60
CA SER A 271 -19.55 7.39 74.40
C SER A 271 -19.61 8.56 73.41
N LYS A 272 -19.84 9.79 73.88
CA LYS A 272 -19.82 10.98 73.02
C LYS A 272 -18.44 11.26 72.42
N ALA A 273 -17.37 11.08 73.21
CA ALA A 273 -16.00 11.23 72.74
C ALA A 273 -15.64 10.18 71.68
N GLU A 274 -16.06 8.92 71.87
CA GLU A 274 -15.86 7.84 70.90
C GLU A 274 -16.64 8.08 69.60
N VAL A 275 -17.89 8.53 69.68
CA VAL A 275 -18.68 8.90 68.48
C VAL A 275 -18.05 10.08 67.74
N LEU A 276 -17.54 11.09 68.46
CA LEU A 276 -16.80 12.19 67.83
C LEU A 276 -15.50 11.71 67.20
N GLN A 277 -14.75 10.86 67.90
CA GLN A 277 -13.48 10.34 67.40
C GLN A 277 -13.68 9.47 66.15
N THR A 278 -14.67 8.57 66.16
CA THR A 278 -15.04 7.76 64.99
C THR A 278 -15.45 8.66 63.82
N LYS A 279 -16.30 9.67 64.04
CA LYS A 279 -16.69 10.64 63.00
C LYS A 279 -15.51 11.45 62.44
N VAL A 280 -14.56 11.84 63.29
CA VAL A 280 -13.33 12.52 62.86
C VAL A 280 -12.46 11.57 62.03
N THR A 281 -12.32 10.30 62.44
CA THR A 281 -11.54 9.32 61.68
C THR A 281 -12.18 9.00 60.34
N THR A 282 -13.51 8.84 60.25
CA THR A 282 -14.19 8.58 58.98
C THR A 282 -14.07 9.77 58.04
N SER A 283 -14.32 10.99 58.54
CA SER A 283 -14.14 12.21 57.74
C SER A 283 -12.70 12.37 57.26
N PHE A 284 -11.70 12.07 58.11
CA PHE A 284 -10.30 12.10 57.71
C PHE A 284 -9.96 11.05 56.64
N THR A 285 -10.51 9.84 56.75
CA THR A 285 -10.30 8.80 55.73
C THR A 285 -10.96 9.18 54.41
N GLU A 286 -12.17 9.74 54.43
CA GLU A 286 -12.87 10.23 53.24
C GLU A 286 -12.07 11.35 52.55
N ILE A 287 -11.60 12.34 53.32
CA ILE A 287 -10.76 13.42 52.79
C ILE A 287 -9.49 12.85 52.15
N LYS A 288 -8.85 11.85 52.78
CA LYS A 288 -7.66 11.21 52.22
C LYS A 288 -7.96 10.44 50.94
N THR A 289 -9.05 9.67 50.87
CA THR A 289 -9.42 8.93 49.66
C THR A 289 -9.76 9.88 48.52
N SER A 290 -10.52 10.94 48.79
CA SER A 290 -10.81 11.99 47.79
C SER A 290 -9.54 12.69 47.33
N GLN A 291 -8.58 12.95 48.24
CA GLN A 291 -7.30 13.53 47.87
C GLN A 291 -6.49 12.59 46.96
N THR A 292 -6.45 11.29 47.25
CA THR A 292 -5.76 10.32 46.38
C THR A 292 -6.42 10.21 45.01
N GLU A 293 -7.75 10.16 44.95
CA GLU A 293 -8.51 10.14 43.70
C GLU A 293 -8.24 11.39 42.86
N LEU A 294 -8.21 12.58 43.48
CA LEU A 294 -7.84 13.82 42.80
C LEU A 294 -6.41 13.79 42.26
N THR A 295 -5.45 13.24 43.02
CA THR A 295 -4.07 13.12 42.54
C THR A 295 -3.93 12.13 41.39
N ASP A 296 -4.68 11.03 41.42
CA ASP A 296 -4.66 10.03 40.37
C ASP A 296 -5.34 10.56 39.10
N LEU A 297 -6.48 11.24 39.24
CA LEU A 297 -7.15 11.91 38.12
C LEU A 297 -6.27 13.01 37.51
N LYS A 298 -5.49 13.74 38.32
CA LYS A 298 -4.52 14.71 37.83
C LYS A 298 -3.39 14.03 37.06
N ARG A 299 -2.88 12.89 37.53
CA ARG A 299 -1.85 12.11 36.82
C ARG A 299 -2.37 11.56 35.50
N THR A 300 -3.58 11.02 35.46
CA THR A 300 -4.18 10.51 34.23
C THR A 300 -4.44 11.66 33.25
N PHE A 301 -4.95 12.80 33.71
CA PHE A 301 -5.12 13.99 32.87
C PHE A 301 -3.78 14.43 32.24
N GLN A 302 -2.71 14.52 33.04
CA GLN A 302 -1.38 14.86 32.53
C GLN A 302 -0.84 13.82 31.54
N SER A 303 -1.07 12.52 31.77
CA SER A 303 -0.70 11.46 30.83
C SER A 303 -1.44 11.61 29.51
N LEU A 304 -2.76 11.82 29.54
CA LEU A 304 -3.57 12.04 28.34
C LEU A 304 -3.16 13.33 27.60
N GLU A 305 -2.79 14.39 28.32
CA GLU A 305 -2.32 15.63 27.71
C GLU A 305 -0.96 15.44 27.01
N ILE A 306 -0.06 14.64 27.58
CA ILE A 306 1.21 14.26 26.93
C ILE A 306 0.95 13.38 25.70
N GLU A 307 0.04 12.39 25.80
CA GLU A 307 -0.35 11.56 24.65
C GLU A 307 -0.96 12.41 23.53
N LEU A 308 -1.82 13.37 23.86
CA LEU A 308 -2.40 14.32 22.91
C LEU A 308 -1.31 15.14 22.21
N GLN A 309 -0.35 15.68 22.97
CA GLN A 309 0.79 16.40 22.39
C GLN A 309 1.69 15.50 21.53
N GLY A 310 1.88 14.24 21.94
CA GLY A 310 2.59 13.24 21.15
C GLY A 310 1.91 12.97 19.80
N VAL A 311 0.58 12.83 19.79
CA VAL A 311 -0.18 12.64 18.55
C VAL A 311 -0.17 13.90 17.67
N LEU A 312 -0.27 15.09 18.27
CA LEU A 312 -0.21 16.35 17.52
C LEU A 312 1.15 16.56 16.86
N THR A 313 2.25 16.28 17.56
CA THR A 313 3.61 16.36 17.00
C THR A 313 3.82 15.31 15.91
N MET A 314 3.33 14.08 16.11
CA MET A 314 3.36 13.05 15.07
C MET A 314 2.58 13.46 13.82
N LYS A 315 1.38 14.02 13.99
CA LYS A 315 0.57 14.57 12.90
C LYS A 315 1.34 15.65 12.15
N GLN A 316 1.92 16.61 12.86
CA GLN A 316 2.71 17.69 12.25
C GLN A 316 3.90 17.14 11.45
N ASN A 317 4.62 16.15 11.98
CA ASN A 317 5.73 15.51 11.29
C ASN A 317 5.28 14.78 10.01
N LEU A 318 4.13 14.10 10.04
CA LEU A 318 3.56 13.45 8.87
C LEU A 318 3.09 14.47 7.81
N GLU A 319 2.44 15.56 8.22
CA GLU A 319 2.05 16.65 7.31
C GLU A 319 3.28 17.32 6.68
N GLN A 320 4.34 17.55 7.47
CA GLN A 320 5.61 18.07 6.96
C GLN A 320 6.25 17.08 5.98
N SER A 321 6.34 15.80 6.32
CA SER A 321 6.90 14.78 5.42
C SER A 321 6.10 14.66 4.12
N LEU A 322 4.76 14.76 4.18
CA LEU A 322 3.91 14.77 2.99
C LEU A 322 4.19 16.00 2.13
N GLY A 323 4.32 17.17 2.75
CA GLY A 323 4.68 18.42 2.07
C GLY A 323 6.06 18.34 1.40
N GLU A 324 7.07 17.85 2.12
CA GLU A 324 8.42 17.66 1.59
C GLU A 324 8.45 16.69 0.41
N VAL A 325 7.72 15.57 0.51
CA VAL A 325 7.59 14.59 -0.58
C VAL A 325 6.88 15.22 -1.78
N GLY A 326 5.81 15.98 -1.55
CA GLY A 326 5.12 16.74 -2.61
C GLY A 326 6.03 17.72 -3.34
N ILE A 327 6.84 18.49 -2.60
CA ILE A 327 7.83 19.41 -3.17
C ILE A 327 8.88 18.66 -3.98
N ARG A 328 9.39 17.51 -3.48
CA ARG A 328 10.35 16.69 -4.22
C ARG A 328 9.80 16.17 -5.53
N TYR A 329 8.56 15.65 -5.54
CA TYR A 329 7.93 15.17 -6.76
C TYR A 329 7.62 16.31 -7.73
N ALA A 330 7.17 17.46 -7.25
CA ALA A 330 6.96 18.64 -8.09
C ALA A 330 8.28 19.11 -8.75
N ALA A 331 9.40 19.08 -8.01
CA ALA A 331 10.71 19.40 -8.56
C ALA A 331 11.16 18.38 -9.62
N GLN A 332 10.96 17.07 -9.37
CA GLN A 332 11.26 16.02 -10.36
C GLN A 332 10.40 16.17 -11.62
N LEU A 333 9.11 16.45 -11.48
CA LEU A 333 8.21 16.68 -12.60
C LEU A 333 8.64 17.91 -13.40
N SER A 334 9.01 19.01 -12.73
CA SER A 334 9.55 20.20 -13.40
C SER A 334 10.86 19.91 -14.13
N GLN A 335 11.74 19.08 -13.57
CA GLN A 335 12.97 18.67 -14.24
C GLN A 335 12.69 17.84 -15.50
N LEU A 336 11.77 16.87 -15.42
CA LEU A 336 11.34 16.08 -16.57
C LEU A 336 10.68 16.96 -17.65
N GLN A 337 9.86 17.94 -17.25
CA GLN A 337 9.27 18.89 -18.18
C GLN A 337 10.35 19.69 -18.92
N LEU A 338 11.37 20.18 -18.21
CA LEU A 338 12.50 20.88 -18.85
C LEU A 338 13.26 19.99 -19.85
N GLN A 339 13.41 18.69 -19.56
CA GLN A 339 14.02 17.74 -20.49
C GLN A 339 13.14 17.51 -21.73
N ILE A 340 11.82 17.42 -21.55
CA ILE A 340 10.86 17.31 -22.67
C ILE A 340 10.93 18.57 -23.53
N ASP A 341 10.89 19.75 -22.92
CA ASP A 341 10.95 21.03 -23.63
C ASP A 341 12.25 21.14 -24.44
N HIS A 342 13.38 20.71 -23.88
CA HIS A 342 14.66 20.67 -24.59
C HIS A 342 14.64 19.71 -25.80
N LEU A 343 14.14 18.49 -25.62
CA LEU A 343 14.02 17.52 -26.73
C LEU A 343 13.04 18.00 -27.81
N GLN A 344 11.96 18.68 -27.42
CA GLN A 344 11.03 19.31 -28.35
C GLN A 344 11.71 20.42 -29.16
N GLU A 345 12.53 21.25 -28.52
CA GLU A 345 13.32 22.29 -29.20
C GLU A 345 14.33 21.68 -30.18
N GLU A 346 15.02 20.60 -29.80
CA GLU A 346 15.94 19.87 -30.69
C GLU A 346 15.21 19.28 -31.91
N LEU A 347 14.03 18.67 -31.71
CA LEU A 347 13.20 18.16 -32.79
C LEU A 347 12.71 19.27 -33.73
N GLN A 348 12.28 20.40 -33.17
CA GLN A 348 11.89 21.57 -33.97
C GLN A 348 13.06 22.10 -34.79
N ARG A 349 14.25 22.19 -34.20
CA ARG A 349 15.47 22.59 -34.90
C ARG A 349 15.85 21.61 -36.02
N LEU A 350 15.75 20.30 -35.78
CA LEU A 350 16.00 19.29 -36.81
C LEU A 350 15.01 19.41 -37.98
N ASN A 351 13.72 19.58 -37.67
CA ASN A 351 12.69 19.76 -38.69
C ASN A 351 12.92 21.03 -39.52
N ALA A 352 13.28 22.15 -38.87
CA ALA A 352 13.65 23.37 -39.58
C ALA A 352 14.86 23.16 -40.50
N ASN A 353 15.89 22.45 -40.04
CA ASN A 353 17.06 22.11 -40.86
C ASN A 353 16.70 21.21 -42.05
N ILE A 354 15.84 20.20 -41.85
CA ILE A 354 15.37 19.31 -42.93
C ILE A 354 14.58 20.12 -43.96
N GLN A 355 13.69 21.01 -43.51
CA GLN A 355 12.93 21.88 -44.39
C GLN A 355 13.83 22.83 -45.18
N GLN A 356 14.86 23.37 -44.54
CA GLN A 356 15.88 24.18 -45.23
C GLN A 356 16.62 23.35 -46.29
N GLN A 357 17.13 22.16 -45.94
CA GLN A 357 17.80 21.29 -46.89
C GLN A 357 16.90 20.90 -48.07
N ALA A 358 15.63 20.58 -47.82
CA ALA A 358 14.66 20.28 -48.87
C ALA A 358 14.49 21.47 -49.83
N SER A 359 14.45 22.71 -49.31
CA SER A 359 14.37 23.91 -50.14
C SER A 359 15.66 24.15 -50.97
N GLU A 360 16.83 23.88 -50.39
CA GLU A 360 18.12 23.97 -51.09
C GLU A 360 18.24 22.91 -52.18
N TYR A 361 17.79 21.68 -51.93
CA TYR A 361 17.73 20.61 -52.93
C TYR A 361 16.77 20.94 -54.07
N GLN A 362 15.61 21.52 -53.76
CA GLN A 362 14.66 21.95 -54.78
C GLN A 362 15.27 23.04 -55.67
N LEU A 363 15.96 24.03 -55.08
CA LEU A 363 16.65 25.07 -55.83
C LEU A 363 17.76 24.47 -56.73
N LEU A 364 18.54 23.52 -56.21
CA LEU A 364 19.58 22.85 -56.98
C LEU A 364 18.99 22.04 -58.15
N LEU A 365 17.86 21.37 -57.93
CA LEU A 365 17.14 20.65 -58.96
C LEU A 365 16.65 21.60 -60.07
N ASP A 366 16.10 22.75 -59.71
CA ASP A 366 15.65 23.77 -60.66
C ASP A 366 16.82 24.32 -61.49
N ILE A 367 17.97 24.59 -60.86
CA ILE A 367 19.20 25.00 -61.56
C ILE A 367 19.69 23.89 -62.50
N LYS A 368 19.72 22.64 -62.03
CA LYS A 368 20.10 21.50 -62.86
C LYS A 368 19.19 21.39 -64.08
N MET A 369 17.88 21.45 -63.89
CA MET A 369 16.90 21.38 -64.98
C MET A 369 17.13 22.50 -66.01
N ARG A 370 17.43 23.73 -65.54
CA ARG A 370 17.77 24.85 -66.43
C ARG A 370 19.06 24.60 -67.22
N LEU A 371 20.10 24.09 -66.58
CA LEU A 371 21.36 23.75 -67.24
C LEU A 371 21.19 22.61 -68.26
N GLU A 372 20.39 21.59 -67.95
CA GLU A 372 20.07 20.50 -68.89
C GLU A 372 19.35 21.03 -70.14
N LEU A 373 18.43 22.00 -69.98
CA LEU A 373 17.81 22.69 -71.11
C LEU A 373 18.82 23.48 -71.95
N GLU A 374 19.76 24.17 -71.30
CA GLU A 374 20.83 24.91 -71.97
C GLU A 374 21.76 23.98 -72.75
N ILE A 375 22.15 22.84 -72.17
CA ILE A 375 22.95 21.79 -72.83
C ILE A 375 22.19 21.17 -74.00
N ALA A 376 20.88 20.91 -73.85
CA ALA A 376 20.05 20.41 -74.93
C ALA A 376 20.00 21.41 -76.11
N GLU A 377 19.90 22.70 -75.83
CA GLU A 377 19.94 23.75 -76.84
C GLU A 377 21.35 23.87 -77.47
N TYR A 378 22.42 23.79 -76.68
CA TYR A 378 23.79 23.74 -77.22
C TYR A 378 24.01 22.52 -78.13
N ARG A 379 23.49 21.34 -77.76
CA ARG A 379 23.52 20.15 -78.62
C ARG A 379 22.73 20.37 -79.91
N ARG A 380 21.54 20.99 -79.82
CA ARG A 380 20.73 21.35 -81.00
C ARG A 380 21.47 22.30 -81.95
N LEU A 381 22.20 23.28 -81.41
CA LEU A 381 23.00 24.21 -82.21
C LEU A 381 24.22 23.51 -82.84
N LEU A 382 24.91 22.64 -82.11
CA LEU A 382 26.01 21.82 -82.64
C LEU A 382 25.54 20.84 -83.73
N ASP A 383 24.42 20.17 -83.50
CA ASP A 383 23.78 19.27 -84.47
C ASP A 383 23.20 20.07 -85.66
N GLY A 384 22.80 21.33 -85.43
CA GLY A 384 22.39 22.29 -86.44
C GLY A 384 23.54 22.79 -87.33
N GLU A 385 24.78 22.81 -86.83
CA GLU A 385 25.99 23.06 -87.63
C GLU A 385 26.47 21.80 -88.37
N ALA A 386 26.05 20.60 -87.93
CA ALA A 386 26.27 19.34 -88.64
C ALA A 386 25.21 19.00 -89.69
N GLN A 387 24.14 19.81 -89.84
CA GLN A 387 23.09 19.61 -90.84
C GLN A 387 22.78 20.86 -91.67
N THR A 388 23.78 21.36 -92.40
CA THR A 388 23.53 22.09 -93.65
C THR A 388 23.55 21.15 -94.86
N THR A 389 22.80 20.04 -94.79
CA THR A 389 22.23 19.32 -95.95
C THR A 389 21.34 18.22 -95.38
N VAL A 390 20.05 18.48 -95.10
CA VAL A 390 18.90 18.11 -95.93
C VAL A 390 17.65 18.77 -95.33
N ILE A 391 16.91 19.49 -96.15
CA ILE A 391 15.59 20.07 -95.83
C ILE A 391 14.56 18.95 -95.81
N SER A 392 13.73 18.86 -94.75
CA SER A 392 12.33 18.42 -94.85
C SER A 392 11.53 18.84 -93.60
N THR A 393 10.93 20.02 -93.71
CA THR A 393 9.51 20.30 -93.43
C THR A 393 8.77 19.46 -92.36
N SER A 394 8.39 20.10 -91.25
CA SER A 394 6.98 20.32 -90.90
C SER A 394 6.85 21.27 -89.70
N ALA A 395 6.29 22.45 -89.98
CA ALA A 395 5.83 23.42 -88.99
C ALA A 395 4.36 23.12 -88.63
N SER A 396 4.01 23.33 -87.35
CA SER A 396 2.70 23.73 -86.76
C SER A 396 2.72 23.27 -85.31
N SER A 397 2.32 23.99 -84.26
CA SER A 397 1.68 25.30 -84.10
C SER A 397 1.62 25.55 -82.59
N ILE A 398 1.97 26.76 -82.15
CA ILE A 398 1.75 27.25 -80.78
C ILE A 398 0.32 27.80 -80.70
N THR A 399 -0.46 27.38 -79.70
CA THR A 399 -1.57 28.17 -79.15
C THR A 399 -1.64 28.02 -77.63
N GLN A 400 -1.73 29.17 -76.99
CA GLN A 400 -1.71 29.44 -75.55
C GLN A 400 -3.02 29.03 -74.85
N SER A 401 -2.94 28.58 -73.59
CA SER A 401 -4.00 28.75 -72.58
C SER A 401 -3.36 28.73 -71.19
N SER A 402 -3.07 29.91 -70.63
CA SER A 402 -3.82 30.54 -69.53
C SER A 402 -3.43 30.04 -68.13
N MET A 403 -2.71 30.88 -67.40
CA MET A 403 -2.71 30.86 -65.94
C MET A 403 -4.06 31.34 -65.43
N THR A 404 -4.79 30.52 -64.69
CA THR A 404 -5.75 30.97 -63.66
C THR A 404 -5.67 30.04 -62.46
N LYS A 405 -5.30 30.64 -61.34
CA LYS A 405 -5.17 30.09 -59.99
C LYS A 405 -6.55 29.95 -59.36
N THR A 406 -6.98 28.75 -58.97
CA THR A 406 -7.95 28.52 -57.88
C THR A 406 -8.00 27.04 -57.47
N MET A 407 -7.74 26.82 -56.17
CA MET A 407 -8.30 25.77 -55.30
C MET A 407 -8.11 24.31 -55.75
N THR A 408 -7.05 23.69 -55.25
CA THR A 408 -7.00 22.22 -55.09
C THR A 408 -7.97 21.83 -53.99
N GLU A 409 -9.15 21.40 -54.40
CA GLU A 409 -10.06 20.58 -53.60
C GLU A 409 -9.40 19.20 -53.47
N THR A 410 -8.72 18.97 -52.34
CA THR A 410 -8.26 17.63 -51.97
C THR A 410 -9.48 16.81 -51.61
N GLU A 411 -9.82 15.85 -52.45
CA GLU A 411 -10.74 14.76 -52.13
C GLU A 411 -10.29 14.10 -50.83
N THR A 412 -11.03 14.39 -49.76
CA THR A 412 -10.95 13.66 -48.50
C THR A 412 -11.56 12.29 -48.73
N VAL A 413 -10.72 11.31 -49.08
CA VAL A 413 -11.05 9.89 -48.93
C VAL A 413 -11.21 9.65 -47.44
N THR A 414 -12.46 9.53 -47.00
CA THR A 414 -12.83 9.02 -45.68
C THR A 414 -12.45 7.55 -45.60
N GLN A 415 -11.21 7.28 -45.22
CA GLN A 415 -10.79 5.98 -44.71
C GLN A 415 -10.90 6.03 -43.18
N THR A 416 -12.02 5.51 -42.65
CA THR A 416 -12.14 5.19 -41.23
C THR A 416 -11.14 4.09 -40.89
N MET A 417 -9.94 4.46 -40.45
CA MET A 417 -9.07 3.59 -39.68
C MET A 417 -9.38 3.84 -38.20
N GLU A 418 -10.08 2.91 -37.57
CA GLU A 418 -10.06 2.75 -36.12
C GLU A 418 -8.63 2.37 -35.72
N ILE A 419 -7.86 3.35 -35.24
CA ILE A 419 -6.62 3.08 -34.53
C ILE A 419 -7.04 2.69 -33.10
N LYS A 420 -6.99 1.40 -32.79
CA LYS A 420 -6.93 0.93 -31.41
C LYS A 420 -5.49 1.12 -30.94
N GLU A 421 -5.25 2.18 -30.18
CA GLU A 421 -4.07 2.28 -29.32
C GLU A 421 -4.24 1.28 -28.17
N GLU A 422 -3.61 0.11 -28.29
CA GLU A 422 -3.26 -0.68 -27.10
C GLU A 422 -2.03 0.00 -26.48
N GLU A 423 -2.25 0.96 -25.59
CA GLU A 423 -1.22 1.38 -24.63
C GLU A 423 -1.05 0.27 -23.59
N GLU A 424 -0.07 -0.60 -23.80
CA GLU A 424 0.39 -1.54 -22.78
C GLU A 424 1.26 -0.77 -21.77
N TYR A 425 0.61 -0.10 -20.81
CA TYR A 425 1.28 0.47 -19.64
C TYR A 425 1.71 -0.66 -18.70
N ASN A 426 2.99 -1.00 -18.71
CA ASN A 426 3.58 -1.93 -17.76
C ASN A 426 4.48 -1.16 -16.78
N PRO A 427 4.01 -0.79 -15.57
CA PRO A 427 4.87 -0.13 -14.59
C PRO A 427 5.76 -1.20 -13.95
N HIS A 428 7.04 -1.21 -14.31
CA HIS A 428 8.03 -1.98 -13.56
C HIS A 428 8.25 -1.31 -12.20
N ILE A 429 7.49 -1.74 -11.18
CA ILE A 429 7.54 -1.17 -9.83
C ILE A 429 8.70 -1.81 -9.07
N GLN A 430 9.79 -1.05 -8.91
CA GLN A 430 10.92 -1.45 -8.07
C GLN A 430 10.78 -0.86 -6.67
N ARG A 431 10.76 -1.72 -5.65
CA ARG A 431 10.78 -1.30 -4.25
C ARG A 431 12.23 -1.21 -3.79
N ARG A 432 12.72 0.02 -3.57
CA ARG A 432 14.02 0.26 -2.94
C ARG A 432 13.85 0.41 -1.44
N VAL A 433 14.41 -0.52 -0.67
CA VAL A 433 14.45 -0.45 0.79
C VAL A 433 15.86 -0.01 1.17
N LYS A 434 15.98 1.20 1.74
CA LYS A 434 17.24 1.69 2.32
C LYS A 434 17.20 1.43 3.81
N VAL A 435 18.11 0.59 4.29
CA VAL A 435 18.30 0.35 5.72
C VAL A 435 19.52 1.14 6.15
N ILE A 436 19.31 2.10 7.05
CA ILE A 436 20.37 2.92 7.63
C ILE A 436 20.62 2.37 9.03
N VAL A 437 21.83 1.82 9.24
CA VAL A 437 22.26 1.35 10.55
C VAL A 437 23.19 2.43 11.12
N GLU A 438 22.72 3.10 12.17
CA GLU A 438 23.50 4.09 12.91
C GLU A 438 24.00 3.50 14.22
N GLU A 439 25.30 3.57 14.44
CA GLU A 439 25.91 3.18 15.71
C GLU A 439 26.04 4.41 16.62
N LEU A 440 25.30 4.38 17.73
CA LEU A 440 25.21 5.46 18.71
C LEU A 440 26.04 5.10 19.95
N VAL A 441 26.97 5.97 20.32
CA VAL A 441 27.64 5.93 21.63
C VAL A 441 27.41 7.30 22.30
N ASP A 442 26.90 7.28 23.53
CA ASP A 442 26.55 8.48 24.32
C ASP A 442 25.67 9.51 23.58
N GLY A 443 24.69 9.02 22.80
CA GLY A 443 23.72 9.87 22.12
C GLY A 443 24.30 10.67 20.93
N LYS A 444 25.51 10.34 20.47
CA LYS A 444 26.13 10.92 19.28
C LYS A 444 26.41 9.81 18.25
N VAL A 445 26.01 10.02 16.99
CA VAL A 445 26.22 9.05 15.90
C VAL A 445 27.71 9.00 15.56
N VAL A 446 28.35 7.84 15.74
CA VAL A 446 29.79 7.65 15.52
C VAL A 446 30.06 6.99 14.15
N SER A 447 29.12 6.20 13.63
CA SER A 447 29.20 5.61 12.30
C SER A 447 27.79 5.41 11.70
N SER A 448 27.64 5.60 10.39
CA SER A 448 26.40 5.33 9.66
C SER A 448 26.72 4.50 8.41
N SER A 449 26.15 3.30 8.32
CA SER A 449 26.25 2.45 7.13
C SER A 449 24.88 2.36 6.44
N VAL A 450 24.85 2.54 5.12
CA VAL A 450 23.63 2.49 4.30
C VAL A 450 23.71 1.31 3.37
N GLU A 451 22.80 0.34 3.56
CA GLU A 451 22.63 -0.78 2.65
C GLU A 451 21.35 -0.57 1.82
N GLU A 452 21.50 -0.59 0.50
CA GLU A 452 20.39 -0.46 -0.44
C GLU A 452 20.07 -1.83 -1.03
N ASN A 453 18.86 -2.33 -0.77
CA ASN A 453 18.38 -3.57 -1.36
C ASN A 453 17.27 -3.27 -2.36
N ILE A 454 17.45 -3.73 -3.60
CA ILE A 454 16.54 -3.51 -4.72
C ILE A 454 15.75 -4.81 -4.92
N GLN A 455 14.44 -4.76 -4.67
CA GLN A 455 13.54 -5.87 -4.97
C GLN A 455 12.65 -5.50 -6.15
N GLU A 456 12.74 -6.29 -7.21
CA GLU A 456 11.83 -6.23 -8.34
C GLU A 456 10.53 -6.93 -7.95
N ILE A 457 9.42 -6.21 -7.99
CA ILE A 457 8.08 -6.77 -7.76
C ILE A 457 7.44 -6.86 -9.14
N SER A 458 7.35 -8.09 -9.67
CA SER A 458 6.67 -8.37 -10.94
C SER A 458 5.17 -8.45 -10.78
#